data_AF-A0A743U6Q8-F1
#
_entry.id   AF-A0A743U6Q8-F1
#
_cell.length_a   1.000
_cell.length_b   1.000
_cell.length_c   1.000
_cell.angle_alpha   90.00
_cell.angle_beta   90.00
_cell.angle_gamma   90.00
#
_symmetry.space_group_name_H-M   'P 1'
#
loop_
_entity.id
_entity.type
_entity.pdbx_description
1 polymer ?
#
loop_
_entity_poly.entity_id
_entity_poly.type
_entity_poly.pdbx_seq_one_letter_code
_entity_poly.pdbx_strand_id
1 'polypeptide(L)'
;MAIYTKSPPPPAPELPDIDITQLAGRFGGFPTGEMETIDDMDTAPVGPYVVRKGGVPAYPKGTANIPDGANPYGFILTISTKGAGADGRRRITSPLQDDEFVFQIFFDTLLQLFTRRGYGKEGFSGWEKKTPMKR
;
A
#
# COMPACT_ATOMS: atom_id res chain seq x y z
N MET A 1 64.41 4.75 -17.72
CA MET A 1 63.00 5.16 -17.71
C MET A 1 62.18 3.99 -17.19
N ALA A 2 61.45 4.15 -16.08
CA ALA A 2 60.56 3.11 -15.56
C ALA A 2 59.15 3.33 -16.12
N ILE A 3 58.60 2.33 -16.81
CA ILE A 3 57.25 2.36 -17.36
C ILE A 3 56.30 1.99 -16.22
N TYR A 4 55.57 2.96 -15.66
CA TYR A 4 54.48 2.71 -14.74
C TYR A 4 53.27 2.18 -15.52
N THR A 5 53.13 0.86 -15.62
CA THR A 5 51.86 0.24 -16.03
C THR A 5 50.89 0.31 -14.86
N LYS A 6 49.86 1.17 -14.96
CA LYS A 6 48.73 1.14 -14.03
C LYS A 6 48.09 -0.25 -14.10
N SER A 7 47.99 -0.93 -12.96
CA SER A 7 47.24 -2.17 -12.84
C SER A 7 45.78 -1.94 -13.29
N PRO A 8 45.16 -2.90 -13.98
CA PRO A 8 43.75 -2.80 -14.34
C PRO A 8 42.90 -2.63 -13.08
N PRO A 9 41.77 -1.90 -13.16
CA PRO A 9 40.86 -1.77 -12.04
C PRO A 9 40.44 -3.14 -11.53
N PRO A 10 40.21 -3.31 -10.21
CA PRO A 10 39.61 -4.53 -9.69
C PRO A 10 38.30 -4.82 -10.45
N PRO A 11 38.01 -6.09 -10.77
CA PRO A 11 36.72 -6.45 -11.35
C PRO A 11 35.60 -5.97 -10.42
N ALA A 12 34.58 -5.35 -11.00
CA ALA A 12 33.43 -4.89 -10.24
C ALA A 12 32.77 -6.10 -9.55
N PRO A 13 32.29 -5.96 -8.29
CA PRO A 13 31.53 -7.02 -7.66
C PRO A 13 30.32 -7.38 -8.51
N GLU A 14 30.18 -8.65 -8.89
CA GLU A 14 28.95 -9.13 -9.52
C GLU A 14 27.84 -9.15 -8.47
N LEU A 15 26.75 -8.43 -8.75
CA LEU A 15 25.54 -8.52 -7.93
C LEU A 15 24.87 -9.87 -8.23
N PRO A 16 24.43 -10.62 -7.21
CA PRO A 16 23.69 -11.84 -7.44
C PRO A 16 22.39 -11.50 -8.17
N ASP A 17 22.01 -12.35 -9.14
CA ASP A 17 20.69 -12.27 -9.74
C ASP A 17 19.64 -12.60 -8.66
N ILE A 18 18.55 -11.82 -8.63
CA ILE A 18 17.47 -11.97 -7.65
C ILE A 18 16.19 -12.19 -8.43
N ASP A 19 15.46 -13.26 -8.10
CA ASP A 19 14.14 -13.51 -8.69
C ASP A 19 13.13 -12.45 -8.23
N ILE A 20 13.00 -11.39 -9.03
CA ILE A 20 12.07 -10.29 -8.79
C ILE A 20 10.61 -10.67 -9.06
N THR A 21 10.33 -11.82 -9.67
CA THR A 21 8.94 -12.24 -9.94
C THR A 21 8.16 -12.47 -8.65
N GLN A 22 8.87 -12.85 -7.58
CA GLN A 22 8.29 -12.97 -6.24
C GLN A 22 7.82 -11.64 -5.65
N LEU A 23 8.38 -10.49 -6.08
CA LEU A 23 7.90 -9.18 -5.64
C LEU A 23 6.53 -8.87 -6.23
N ALA A 24 6.31 -9.17 -7.51
CA ALA A 24 5.02 -8.95 -8.16
C ALA A 24 3.89 -9.77 -7.50
N GLY A 25 4.17 -11.02 -7.13
CA GLY A 25 3.22 -11.86 -6.42
C GLY A 25 2.88 -11.37 -5.01
N ARG A 26 3.81 -10.66 -4.34
CA ARG A 26 3.59 -10.15 -2.98
C ARG A 26 2.61 -8.99 -2.93
N PHE A 27 2.65 -8.06 -3.89
CA PHE A 27 1.78 -6.88 -3.83
C PHE A 27 0.33 -7.14 -4.28
N GLY A 28 0.06 -8.34 -4.81
CA GLY A 28 -1.27 -8.75 -5.26
C GLY A 28 -1.61 -8.18 -6.63
N GLY A 29 -2.38 -8.95 -7.41
CA GLY A 29 -3.02 -8.46 -8.62
C GLY A 29 -4.30 -7.67 -8.30
N PHE A 30 -4.81 -6.90 -9.26
CA PHE A 30 -6.15 -6.32 -9.15
C PHE A 30 -7.18 -7.40 -9.49
N PRO A 31 -8.07 -7.80 -8.57
CA PRO A 31 -9.18 -8.70 -8.91
C PRO A 31 -10.05 -8.10 -10.03
N THR A 32 -10.53 -8.95 -10.93
CA THR A 32 -11.60 -8.58 -11.86
C THR A 32 -12.95 -8.85 -11.20
N GLY A 33 -13.82 -7.85 -11.11
CA GLY A 33 -15.18 -7.99 -10.58
C GLY A 33 -15.49 -7.05 -9.41
N GLU A 34 -16.58 -7.33 -8.70
CA GLU A 34 -16.98 -6.57 -7.52
C GLU A 34 -16.01 -6.82 -6.36
N MET A 35 -15.50 -5.74 -5.77
CA MET A 35 -14.60 -5.78 -4.63
C MET A 35 -15.40 -5.78 -3.33
N GLU A 36 -14.85 -6.44 -2.30
CA GLU A 36 -15.42 -6.43 -0.95
C GLU A 36 -15.39 -5.01 -0.36
N THR A 37 -16.41 -4.68 0.44
CA THR A 37 -16.41 -3.49 1.28
C THR A 37 -15.60 -3.76 2.54
N ILE A 38 -14.69 -2.85 2.89
CA ILE A 38 -13.92 -2.96 4.14
C ILE A 38 -14.66 -2.35 5.33
N ASP A 39 -14.44 -2.95 6.50
CA ASP A 39 -14.99 -2.46 7.77
C ASP A 39 -14.17 -1.31 8.36
N ASP A 40 -12.86 -1.29 8.14
CA ASP A 40 -11.93 -0.35 8.76
C ASP A 40 -10.68 -0.16 7.89
N MET A 41 -10.28 1.09 7.66
CA MET A 41 -9.06 1.43 6.94
C MET A 41 -7.78 0.97 7.65
N ASP A 42 -7.77 0.90 8.98
CA ASP A 42 -6.60 0.52 9.79
C ASP A 42 -6.32 -0.98 9.76
N THR A 43 -7.29 -1.78 9.32
CA THR A 43 -7.17 -3.25 9.17
C THR A 43 -7.57 -3.71 7.76
N ALA A 44 -7.44 -2.81 6.79
CA ALA A 44 -7.78 -3.08 5.40
C ALA A 44 -6.96 -4.26 4.83
N PRO A 45 -7.54 -5.07 3.95
CA PRO A 45 -6.77 -6.05 3.22
C PRO A 45 -5.81 -5.41 2.24
N VAL A 46 -4.69 -6.10 1.99
CA VAL A 46 -3.68 -5.68 1.02
C VAL A 46 -4.26 -5.85 -0.38
N GLY A 47 -4.22 -4.79 -1.17
CA GLY A 47 -4.88 -4.70 -2.47
C GLY A 47 -6.00 -3.66 -2.52
N PRO A 48 -6.78 -3.66 -3.62
CA PRO A 48 -7.87 -2.71 -3.85
C PRO A 48 -9.19 -3.16 -3.18
N TYR A 49 -9.86 -2.25 -2.46
CA TYR A 49 -11.13 -2.53 -1.77
C TYR A 49 -12.08 -1.34 -1.77
N VAL A 50 -13.37 -1.60 -1.52
CA VAL A 50 -14.43 -0.58 -1.50
C VAL A 50 -14.60 0.02 -0.12
N VAL A 51 -14.84 1.33 -0.09
CA VAL A 51 -15.17 2.10 1.11
C VAL A 51 -16.62 2.53 1.02
N ARG A 52 -17.39 2.35 2.10
CA ARG A 52 -18.82 2.69 2.16
C ARG A 52 -19.16 3.42 3.45
N LYS A 53 -20.11 4.36 3.37
CA LYS A 53 -20.64 5.10 4.54
C LYS A 53 -21.40 4.21 5.52
N GLY A 54 -21.91 3.08 5.03
CA GLY A 54 -22.83 2.23 5.77
C GLY A 54 -24.22 2.87 5.94
N GLY A 55 -25.00 2.35 6.89
CA GLY A 55 -26.35 2.84 7.20
C GLY A 55 -27.42 2.46 6.17
N VAL A 56 -27.14 1.48 5.29
CA VAL A 56 -28.09 0.91 4.34
C VAL A 56 -28.26 -0.58 4.60
N PRO A 57 -29.39 -1.22 4.23
CA PRO A 57 -29.62 -2.64 4.55
C PRO A 57 -28.50 -3.59 4.07
N ALA A 58 -27.91 -3.32 2.91
CA ALA A 58 -26.80 -4.11 2.37
C ALA A 58 -25.45 -3.88 3.08
N TYR A 59 -25.28 -2.73 3.74
CA TYR A 59 -24.07 -2.33 4.46
C TYR A 59 -24.48 -1.58 5.74
N PRO A 60 -24.88 -2.30 6.80
CA PRO A 60 -25.38 -1.67 8.01
C PRO A 60 -24.26 -0.90 8.74
N LYS A 61 -23.04 -1.45 8.72
CA LYS A 61 -21.85 -0.82 9.28
C LYS A 61 -21.08 -0.07 8.19
N GLY A 62 -20.70 1.18 8.48
CA GLY A 62 -19.83 1.96 7.62
C GLY A 62 -18.37 1.63 7.84
N THR A 63 -17.54 1.89 6.83
CA THR A 63 -16.08 1.81 6.95
C THR A 63 -15.60 2.84 7.98
N ALA A 64 -14.81 2.39 8.96
CA ALA A 64 -14.18 3.24 9.97
C ALA A 64 -12.86 3.85 9.47
N ASN A 65 -12.37 4.88 10.17
CA ASN A 65 -11.06 5.52 9.95
C ASN A 65 -10.87 6.12 8.55
N ILE A 66 -11.97 6.54 7.92
CA ILE A 66 -11.96 7.33 6.68
C ILE A 66 -11.30 8.70 6.96
N PRO A 67 -10.47 9.23 6.04
CA PRO A 67 -9.87 10.55 6.19
C PRO A 67 -10.91 11.66 6.42
N ASP A 68 -10.59 12.57 7.34
CA ASP A 68 -11.41 13.77 7.57
C ASP A 68 -11.57 14.60 6.29
N GLY A 69 -12.80 15.03 6.04
CA GLY A 69 -13.15 15.84 4.87
C GLY A 69 -13.25 15.06 3.55
N ALA A 70 -13.10 13.74 3.56
CA ALA A 70 -13.36 12.90 2.41
C ALA A 70 -14.82 12.48 2.32
N ASN A 71 -15.29 12.13 1.11
CA ASN A 71 -16.56 11.43 1.00
C ASN A 71 -16.44 10.01 1.55
N PRO A 72 -17.46 9.50 2.26
CA PRO A 72 -17.44 8.17 2.84
C PRO A 72 -17.74 7.08 1.81
N TYR A 73 -17.34 7.29 0.55
CA TYR A 73 -17.48 6.36 -0.57
C TYR A 73 -16.25 6.48 -1.44
N GLY A 74 -15.73 5.35 -1.89
CA GLY A 74 -14.57 5.34 -2.77
C GLY A 74 -13.89 3.99 -2.82
N PHE A 75 -12.62 4.00 -3.19
CA PHE A 75 -11.77 2.81 -3.15
C PHE A 75 -10.45 3.12 -2.46
N ILE A 76 -9.96 2.15 -1.71
CA ILE A 76 -8.64 2.17 -1.10
C ILE A 76 -7.76 1.11 -1.76
N LEU A 77 -6.49 1.45 -2.00
CA LEU A 77 -5.43 0.51 -2.30
C LEU A 77 -4.45 0.49 -1.12
N THR A 78 -4.33 -0.69 -0.50
CA THR A 78 -3.36 -0.93 0.57
C THR A 78 -2.18 -1.71 0.02
N ILE A 79 -0.98 -1.17 0.21
CA ILE A 79 0.30 -1.80 -0.19
C ILE A 79 1.05 -2.12 1.09
N SER A 80 1.55 -3.35 1.21
CA SER A 80 2.36 -3.78 2.36
C SER A 80 3.62 -4.50 1.91
N THR A 81 4.74 -4.26 2.60
CA THR A 81 6.00 -5.00 2.37
C THR A 81 5.91 -6.48 2.71
N LYS A 82 4.94 -6.87 3.55
CA LYS A 82 4.62 -8.27 3.86
C LYS A 82 3.73 -8.93 2.80
N GLY A 83 3.21 -8.13 1.86
CA GLY A 83 2.38 -8.59 0.76
C GLY A 83 0.97 -9.04 1.16
N ALA A 84 0.24 -9.55 0.17
CA ALA A 84 -1.15 -9.99 0.27
C ALA A 84 -1.32 -11.42 0.79
N GLY A 85 -0.22 -12.11 1.14
CA GLY A 85 -0.26 -13.51 1.59
C GLY A 85 -0.44 -14.51 0.45
N ALA A 86 -0.36 -15.80 0.76
CA ALA A 86 -0.38 -16.88 -0.24
C ALA A 86 -1.72 -17.00 -1.00
N ASP A 87 -2.82 -16.57 -0.38
CA ASP A 87 -4.17 -16.56 -0.96
C ASP A 87 -4.59 -15.18 -1.48
N GLY A 88 -3.71 -14.17 -1.37
CA GLY A 88 -3.98 -12.80 -1.80
C GLY A 88 -5.00 -12.05 -0.94
N ARG A 89 -5.33 -12.53 0.27
CA ARG A 89 -6.39 -11.97 1.11
C ARG A 89 -5.92 -11.46 2.47
N ARG A 90 -4.61 -11.35 2.68
CA ARG A 90 -4.04 -10.90 3.96
C ARG A 90 -4.54 -9.50 4.32
N ARG A 91 -4.98 -9.36 5.57
CA ARG A 91 -5.30 -8.08 6.22
C ARG A 91 -4.11 -7.54 6.99
N ILE A 92 -3.92 -6.23 6.92
CA ILE A 92 -2.97 -5.54 7.80
C ILE A 92 -3.55 -5.51 9.23
N THR A 93 -2.68 -5.31 10.21
CA THR A 93 -3.08 -5.22 11.63
C THR A 93 -2.94 -3.79 12.13
N SER A 94 -3.64 -3.45 13.21
CA SER A 94 -3.42 -2.21 13.95
C SER A 94 -3.21 -2.56 15.43
N PRO A 95 -1.99 -2.40 15.98
CA PRO A 95 -0.78 -1.90 15.32
C PRO A 95 -0.23 -2.84 14.23
N LEU A 96 0.59 -2.32 13.32
CA LEU A 96 1.25 -3.12 12.28
C LEU A 96 2.33 -4.03 12.88
N GLN A 97 2.80 -5.01 12.11
CA GLN A 97 3.95 -5.84 12.50
C GLN A 97 5.26 -5.01 12.50
N ASP A 98 6.16 -5.25 13.44
CA ASP A 98 7.35 -4.41 13.70
C ASP A 98 8.19 -4.06 12.46
N ASP A 99 8.33 -4.96 11.49
CA ASP A 99 9.11 -4.82 10.27
C ASP A 99 8.23 -4.65 9.01
N GLU A 100 7.01 -4.18 9.19
CA GLU A 100 6.05 -3.93 8.12
C GLU A 100 5.93 -2.44 7.81
N PHE A 101 6.09 -2.11 6.52
CA PHE A 101 5.71 -0.81 5.98
C PHE A 101 4.42 -0.96 5.22
N VAL A 102 3.47 -0.06 5.48
CA VAL A 102 2.20 0.02 4.76
C VAL A 102 2.05 1.38 4.12
N PHE A 103 1.53 1.40 2.90
CA PHE A 103 1.10 2.61 2.22
C PHE A 103 -0.34 2.45 1.79
N GLN A 104 -1.16 3.46 2.05
CA GLN A 104 -2.57 3.47 1.65
C GLN A 104 -2.87 4.67 0.76
N ILE A 105 -3.57 4.38 -0.33
CA ILE A 105 -4.02 5.33 -1.34
C ILE A 105 -5.54 5.24 -1.37
N PHE A 106 -6.23 6.30 -1.01
CA PHE A 106 -7.68 6.36 -1.03
C PHE A 106 -8.14 7.44 -2.01
N PHE A 107 -9.00 7.06 -2.94
CA PHE A 107 -9.77 8.00 -3.75
C PHE A 107 -11.22 7.95 -3.32
N ASP A 108 -11.76 9.13 -3.01
CA ASP A 108 -13.20 9.25 -2.78
C ASP A 108 -13.98 9.37 -4.10
N THR A 109 -15.31 9.38 -4.03
CA THR A 109 -16.16 9.52 -5.23
C THR A 109 -16.06 10.88 -5.93
N LEU A 110 -15.39 11.88 -5.35
CA LEU A 110 -15.09 13.15 -6.00
C LEU A 110 -13.68 13.17 -6.59
N LEU A 111 -13.02 12.00 -6.68
CA LEU A 111 -11.66 11.83 -7.18
C LEU A 111 -10.62 12.62 -6.37
N GLN A 112 -10.92 12.90 -5.10
CA GLN A 112 -9.95 13.48 -4.18
C GLN A 112 -9.02 12.37 -3.69
N LEU A 113 -7.71 12.61 -3.80
CA LEU A 113 -6.69 11.67 -3.36
C LEU A 113 -6.29 11.95 -1.92
N PHE A 114 -6.33 10.91 -1.10
CA PHE A 114 -5.80 10.88 0.25
C PHE A 114 -4.75 9.77 0.36
N THR A 115 -3.65 10.03 1.05
CA THR A 115 -2.60 9.04 1.27
C THR A 115 -2.18 9.02 2.72
N ARG A 116 -1.78 7.85 3.23
CA ARG A 116 -1.05 7.74 4.49
C ARG A 116 -0.05 6.60 4.43
N ARG A 117 0.89 6.62 5.37
CA ARG A 117 1.89 5.56 5.56
C ARG A 117 1.81 5.02 6.96
N GLY A 118 2.13 3.75 7.14
CA GLY A 118 2.28 3.14 8.45
C GLY A 118 3.62 2.43 8.57
N TYR A 119 4.17 2.45 9.78
CA TYR A 119 5.48 1.87 10.06
C TYR A 119 5.44 1.10 11.38
N GLY A 120 5.36 -0.23 11.28
CA GLY A 120 5.33 -1.15 12.41
C GLY A 120 4.53 -0.66 13.61
N LYS A 121 5.15 -0.73 14.79
CA LYS A 121 4.53 -0.30 16.05
C LYS A 121 4.31 1.21 16.18
N GLU A 122 4.95 2.04 15.35
CA GLU A 122 4.68 3.48 15.33
C GLU A 122 3.27 3.78 14.77
N GLY A 123 2.66 2.80 14.09
CA GLY A 123 1.31 2.89 13.58
C GLY A 123 1.23 3.72 12.30
N PHE A 124 0.05 4.27 12.03
CA PHE A 124 -0.21 5.09 10.85
C PHE A 124 0.07 6.57 11.10
N SER A 125 0.64 7.23 10.08
CA SER A 125 0.57 8.68 9.97
C SER A 125 -0.89 9.12 9.83
N GLY A 126 -1.16 10.38 10.13
CA GLY A 126 -2.39 11.03 9.70
C GLY A 126 -2.57 10.93 8.18
N TRP A 127 -3.82 11.01 7.74
CA TRP A 127 -4.15 11.10 6.33
C TRP A 127 -3.75 12.45 5.75
N GLU A 128 -3.15 12.42 4.56
CA GLU A 128 -2.76 13.61 3.81
C GLU A 128 -3.57 13.70 2.53
N LYS A 129 -4.32 14.81 2.36
CA LYS A 129 -5.00 15.11 1.10
C LYS A 129 -3.99 15.63 0.08
N LYS A 130 -3.88 14.97 -1.06
CA LYS A 130 -3.00 15.36 -2.16
C LYS A 130 -3.73 16.24 -3.15
N THR A 131 -3.09 17.35 -3.52
CA THR A 131 -3.56 18.24 -4.58
C THR A 131 -2.52 18.21 -5.70
N PRO A 132 -2.90 17.95 -6.96
CA PRO A 132 -1.96 18.08 -8.07
C PRO A 132 -1.40 19.49 -8.08
N MET A 133 -0.07 19.62 -8.08
CA MET A 133 0.54 20.91 -8.40
C MET A 133 0.13 21.27 -9.83
N LYS A 134 -0.54 22.40 -10.01
CA LYS A 134 -0.67 23.00 -11.34
C LYS A 134 0.75 23.27 -11.83
N ARG A 135 1.15 22.58 -12.89
CA ARG A 135 2.40 22.88 -13.61
C ARG A 135 2.24 24.16 -14.41
#